data_AF-A0A1X6YKG5-F1
#
_entry.id   AF-A0A1X6YKG5-F1
#
_cell.length_a   1.000
_cell.length_b   1.000
_cell.length_c   1.000
_cell.angle_alpha   90.00
_cell.angle_beta   90.00
_cell.angle_gamma   90.00
#
_symmetry.space_group_name_H-M   'P 1'
#
loop_
_entity.id
_entity.type
_entity.pdbx_description
1 polymer ?
#
loop_
_entity_poly.entity_id
_entity_poly.type
_entity_poly.pdbx_seq_one_letter_code
_entity_poly.pdbx_strand_id
1 'polypeptide(L)'
;MNFICKDEGAIIHFAGDNSLIDGRIERIDVRDTDPSVSIHIEICMRPSSEHRKIELRFLGCKEFGFYWSDDYYFYNIERVKFFQRDDGLLYVSFDPVDEAETVSEYDQSFISSAELHAYSF
;
A
#
# COMPACT_ATOMS: atom_id res chain seq x y z
N MET A 1 -13.20 -4.60 -12.49
CA MET A 1 -12.25 -4.84 -11.39
C MET A 1 -12.49 -6.23 -10.85
N ASN A 2 -11.44 -7.03 -10.75
CA ASN A 2 -11.49 -8.40 -10.24
C ASN A 2 -10.81 -8.46 -8.87
N PHE A 3 -11.44 -9.08 -7.90
CA PHE A 3 -10.84 -9.30 -6.59
C PHE A 3 -9.62 -10.22 -6.71
N ILE A 4 -8.52 -9.87 -6.05
CA ILE A 4 -7.28 -10.65 -6.02
C ILE A 4 -7.17 -11.36 -4.67
N CYS A 5 -7.06 -10.58 -3.60
CA CYS A 5 -6.76 -11.05 -2.25
C CYS A 5 -7.14 -10.01 -1.20
N LYS A 6 -7.02 -10.40 0.07
CA LYS A 6 -7.21 -9.50 1.21
C LYS A 6 -6.23 -9.79 2.35
N ASP A 7 -5.97 -8.77 3.15
CA ASP A 7 -5.24 -8.82 4.42
C ASP A 7 -3.88 -9.55 4.30
N GLU A 8 -3.60 -10.55 5.14
CA GLU A 8 -2.36 -11.36 5.05
C GLU A 8 -2.17 -12.00 3.67
N GLY A 9 -3.26 -12.34 2.98
CA GLY A 9 -3.21 -12.84 1.61
C GLY A 9 -2.62 -11.82 0.63
N ALA A 10 -2.77 -10.52 0.89
CA ALA A 10 -2.14 -9.47 0.09
C ALA A 10 -0.64 -9.37 0.35
N ILE A 11 -0.20 -9.52 1.61
CA ILE A 11 1.24 -9.54 1.96
C ILE A 11 1.94 -10.67 1.20
N ILE A 12 1.34 -11.86 1.19
CA ILE A 12 1.88 -13.03 0.47
C ILE A 12 1.81 -12.83 -1.04
N HIS A 13 0.68 -12.33 -1.56
CA HIS A 13 0.47 -12.18 -3.00
C HIS A 13 1.43 -11.16 -3.61
N PHE A 14 1.73 -10.07 -2.92
CA PHE A 14 2.65 -9.02 -3.39
C PHE A 14 4.11 -9.26 -2.98
N ALA A 15 4.49 -10.52 -2.82
CA ALA A 15 5.88 -10.97 -2.74
C ALA A 15 6.36 -11.51 -4.11
N GLY A 16 7.68 -11.64 -4.29
CA GLY A 16 8.24 -12.25 -5.51
C GLY A 16 7.88 -11.47 -6.78
N ASP A 17 7.34 -12.15 -7.78
CA ASP A 17 7.07 -11.58 -9.12
C ASP A 17 5.98 -10.51 -9.13
N ASN A 18 5.00 -10.61 -8.24
CA ASN A 18 3.93 -9.63 -8.05
C ASN A 18 4.30 -8.50 -7.09
N SER A 19 5.57 -8.35 -6.71
CA SER A 19 5.99 -7.27 -5.81
C SER A 19 5.52 -5.88 -6.25
N LEU A 20 5.17 -5.06 -5.26
CA LEU A 20 4.86 -3.64 -5.46
C LEU A 20 6.11 -2.83 -5.84
N ILE A 21 7.31 -3.35 -5.56
CA ILE A 21 8.60 -2.74 -5.95
C ILE A 21 8.68 -2.63 -7.47
N ASP A 22 9.21 -1.51 -7.95
CA ASP A 22 9.22 -1.06 -9.35
C ASP A 22 7.82 -0.74 -9.91
N GLY A 23 6.78 -0.84 -9.09
CA GLY A 23 5.46 -0.30 -9.39
C GLY A 23 5.46 1.22 -9.33
N ARG A 24 4.47 1.85 -9.98
CA ARG A 24 4.27 3.30 -9.93
C ARG A 24 2.90 3.60 -9.38
N ILE A 25 2.85 4.35 -8.27
CA ILE A 25 1.60 4.87 -7.74
C ILE A 25 1.07 5.89 -8.76
N GLU A 26 -0.17 5.71 -9.21
CA GLU A 26 -0.81 6.61 -10.19
C GLU A 26 -1.85 7.51 -9.54
N ARG A 27 -2.44 7.06 -8.43
CA ARG A 27 -3.48 7.78 -7.71
C ARG A 27 -3.56 7.34 -6.27
N ILE A 28 -3.80 8.30 -5.38
CA ILE A 28 -4.19 8.08 -3.99
C ILE A 28 -5.50 8.82 -3.78
N ASP A 29 -6.58 8.10 -3.49
CA ASP A 29 -7.84 8.70 -3.05
C ASP A 29 -8.01 8.47 -1.54
N VAL A 30 -8.22 9.55 -0.79
CA VAL A 30 -8.63 9.50 0.63
C VAL A 30 -10.13 9.76 0.69
N ARG A 31 -10.88 8.84 1.29
CA ARG A 31 -12.34 8.89 1.32
C ARG A 31 -12.86 8.80 2.74
N ASP A 32 -13.74 9.71 3.12
CA ASP A 32 -14.45 9.63 4.39
C ASP A 32 -15.45 8.47 4.35
N THR A 33 -15.37 7.60 5.34
CA THR A 33 -16.24 6.44 5.53
C THR A 33 -16.66 6.40 7.00
N ASP A 34 -17.71 7.11 7.40
CA ASP A 34 -18.15 7.20 8.81
C ASP A 34 -18.15 5.82 9.51
N PRO A 35 -17.35 5.60 10.58
CA PRO A 35 -16.60 6.56 11.41
C PRO A 35 -15.08 6.67 11.14
N SER A 36 -14.58 6.15 10.02
CA SER A 36 -13.16 6.11 9.65
C SER A 36 -12.88 6.74 8.28
N VAL A 37 -11.66 6.53 7.78
CA VAL A 37 -11.25 6.88 6.41
C VAL A 37 -10.89 5.58 5.68
N SER A 38 -11.17 5.54 4.38
CA SER A 38 -10.57 4.56 3.47
C SER A 38 -9.54 5.23 2.57
N ILE A 39 -8.46 4.53 2.28
CA ILE A 39 -7.40 4.99 1.38
C ILE A 39 -7.34 4.02 0.21
N HIS A 40 -7.41 4.55 -1.00
CA HIS A 40 -7.38 3.78 -2.22
C HIS A 40 -6.14 4.18 -3.01
N ILE A 41 -5.30 3.20 -3.34
CA ILE A 41 -4.07 3.44 -4.10
C ILE A 41 -4.13 2.66 -5.39
N GLU A 42 -4.05 3.36 -6.52
CA GLU A 42 -3.85 2.74 -7.81
C GLU A 42 -2.36 2.63 -8.12
N ILE A 43 -1.94 1.44 -8.52
CA ILE A 43 -0.54 1.14 -8.85
C ILE A 43 -0.48 0.52 -10.24
N CYS A 44 0.31 1.11 -11.12
CA CYS A 44 0.77 0.45 -12.33
C CYS A 44 1.93 -0.47 -11.95
N MET A 45 1.75 -1.77 -12.16
CA MET A 45 2.74 -2.77 -11.78
C MET A 45 3.81 -2.94 -12.86
N ARG A 46 4.94 -3.52 -12.47
CA ARG A 46 6.02 -3.88 -13.40
C ARG A 46 5.59 -4.98 -14.39
N PRO A 47 6.26 -5.11 -15.56
CA PRO A 47 5.85 -6.04 -16.62
C PRO A 47 5.84 -7.53 -16.24
N SER A 48 6.62 -7.94 -15.23
CA SER A 48 6.67 -9.33 -14.76
C SER A 48 5.53 -9.72 -13.82
N SER A 49 4.74 -8.76 -13.32
CA SER A 49 3.57 -9.06 -12.50
C SER A 49 2.45 -9.67 -13.35
N GLU A 50 1.66 -10.55 -12.73
CA GLU A 50 0.44 -11.11 -13.30
C GLU A 50 -0.62 -10.04 -13.61
N HIS A 51 -0.55 -8.91 -12.91
CA HIS A 51 -1.49 -7.81 -13.02
C HIS A 51 -0.77 -6.57 -13.53
N ARG A 52 -1.25 -5.95 -14.61
CA ARG A 52 -0.65 -4.71 -15.12
C ARG A 52 -0.99 -3.49 -14.25
N LYS A 53 -2.19 -3.47 -13.68
CA LYS A 53 -2.68 -2.39 -12.83
C LYS A 53 -3.53 -2.96 -11.72
N ILE A 54 -3.32 -2.47 -10.50
CA ILE A 54 -4.06 -2.88 -9.32
C ILE A 54 -4.59 -1.67 -8.54
N GLU A 55 -5.60 -1.90 -7.72
CA GLU A 55 -6.06 -0.98 -6.68
C GLU A 55 -5.94 -1.67 -5.32
N LEU A 56 -5.26 -1.03 -4.38
CA LEU A 56 -5.23 -1.41 -2.97
C LEU A 56 -6.22 -0.54 -2.21
N ARG A 57 -7.17 -1.16 -1.50
CA ARG A 57 -8.16 -0.46 -0.68
C ARG A 57 -7.92 -0.77 0.77
N PHE A 58 -7.43 0.22 1.50
CA PHE A 58 -7.23 0.17 2.94
C PHE A 58 -8.51 0.67 3.61
N LEU A 59 -9.14 -0.18 4.42
CA LEU A 59 -10.42 0.11 5.07
C LEU A 59 -10.21 0.21 6.59
N GLY A 60 -11.02 1.04 7.24
CA GLY A 60 -10.90 1.25 8.69
C GLY A 60 -9.54 1.84 9.07
N CYS A 61 -9.00 2.76 8.26
CA CYS A 61 -7.67 3.34 8.48
C CYS A 61 -7.60 4.02 9.85
N LYS A 62 -6.51 3.73 10.59
CA LYS A 62 -6.23 4.28 11.92
C LYS A 62 -5.20 5.39 11.87
N GLU A 63 -4.25 5.26 10.95
CA GLU A 63 -3.16 6.21 10.79
C GLU A 63 -2.69 6.17 9.34
N PHE A 64 -2.34 7.32 8.78
CA PHE A 64 -1.69 7.40 7.48
C PHE A 64 -0.89 8.70 7.38
N GLY A 65 0.16 8.68 6.57
CA GLY A 65 0.99 9.83 6.31
C GLY A 65 1.50 9.80 4.89
N PHE A 66 1.16 10.82 4.10
CA PHE A 66 1.73 11.05 2.78
C PHE A 66 2.31 12.45 2.75
N TYR A 67 3.55 12.54 2.30
CA TYR A 67 4.19 13.81 2.00
C TYR A 67 4.30 13.93 0.48
N TRP A 68 3.92 15.09 -0.05
CA TRP A 68 4.10 15.40 -1.46
C TRP A 68 4.76 16.76 -1.61
N SER A 69 5.71 16.82 -2.54
CA SER A 69 6.28 18.06 -3.07
C SER A 69 6.33 17.95 -4.60
N ASP A 70 6.15 19.07 -5.29
CA ASP A 70 6.32 19.19 -6.74
C ASP A 70 7.78 19.04 -7.20
N ASP A 71 8.73 19.06 -6.26
CA ASP A 71 10.15 18.77 -6.51
C ASP A 71 10.41 17.31 -6.91
N TYR A 72 9.46 16.40 -6.65
CA TYR A 72 9.63 14.96 -6.85
C TYR A 72 8.57 14.39 -7.80
N TYR A 73 8.98 13.46 -8.67
CA TYR A 73 8.06 12.73 -9.54
C TYR A 73 7.08 11.89 -8.72
N PHE A 74 5.83 11.79 -9.19
CA PHE A 74 4.81 10.96 -8.56
C PHE A 74 5.29 9.49 -8.49
N TYR A 75 5.22 8.93 -7.28
CA TYR A 75 6.13 7.93 -6.74
C TYR A 75 6.26 6.62 -7.54
N ASN A 76 7.50 6.31 -7.96
CA ASN A 76 7.94 4.93 -8.17
C ASN A 76 8.18 4.29 -6.80
N ILE A 77 7.75 3.05 -6.60
CA ILE A 77 7.92 2.31 -5.36
C ILE A 77 9.28 1.63 -5.42
N GLU A 78 10.28 2.22 -4.77
CA GLU A 78 11.64 1.66 -4.72
C GLU A 78 11.82 0.69 -3.56
N ARG A 79 11.13 0.95 -2.45
CA ARG A 79 11.18 0.17 -1.22
C ARG A 79 9.77 -0.02 -0.68
N VAL A 80 9.53 -1.14 -0.01
CA VAL A 80 8.26 -1.39 0.65
C VAL A 80 8.50 -2.09 1.97
N LYS A 81 7.78 -1.64 2.99
CA LYS A 81 7.63 -2.34 4.27
C LYS A 81 6.15 -2.72 4.37
N PHE A 82 5.82 -4.01 4.41
CA PHE A 82 4.44 -4.46 4.35
C PHE A 82 4.22 -5.71 5.20
N PHE A 83 3.55 -5.55 6.34
CA PHE A 83 3.39 -6.62 7.33
C PHE A 83 2.14 -6.42 8.20
N GLN A 84 1.80 -7.46 8.97
CA GLN A 84 0.73 -7.46 9.95
C GLN A 84 1.33 -7.13 11.33
N ARG A 85 0.84 -6.10 12.01
CA ARG A 85 1.27 -5.71 13.37
C ARG A 85 0.67 -6.64 14.44
N ASP A 86 1.32 -6.68 15.60
CA ASP A 86 0.88 -7.45 16.78
C ASP A 86 -0.52 -7.05 17.29
N ASP A 87 -0.95 -5.81 17.05
CA ASP A 87 -2.27 -5.30 17.43
C ASP A 87 -3.37 -5.63 16.41
N GLY A 88 -3.05 -6.40 15.37
CA GLY A 88 -4.01 -6.83 14.35
C GLY A 88 -4.23 -5.79 13.24
N LEU A 89 -3.47 -4.69 13.19
CA LEU A 89 -3.51 -3.76 12.06
C LEU A 89 -2.50 -4.14 10.97
N LEU A 90 -2.91 -3.97 9.71
CA LEU A 90 -2.00 -4.04 8.57
C LEU A 90 -1.21 -2.74 8.49
N TYR A 91 0.09 -2.85 8.24
CA TYR A 91 0.97 -1.71 8.02
C TYR A 91 1.61 -1.80 6.65
N VAL A 92 1.55 -0.71 5.87
CA VAL A 92 2.35 -0.54 4.67
C VAL A 92 3.06 0.80 4.70
N SER A 93 4.31 0.84 4.25
CA SER A 93 5.04 2.07 3.90
C SER A 93 5.66 1.89 2.52
N PHE A 94 5.44 2.86 1.65
CA PHE A 94 6.03 2.95 0.30
C PHE A 94 7.33 3.76 0.27
N ASP A 95 7.74 4.30 1.41
CA ASP A 95 9.02 5.00 1.59
C ASP A 95 9.54 4.76 3.03
N PRO A 96 9.88 3.50 3.35
CA PRO A 96 10.32 3.16 4.69
C PRO A 96 11.78 3.55 4.92
N VAL A 97 12.14 3.84 6.17
CA VAL A 97 13.55 4.12 6.53
C VAL A 97 14.42 2.86 6.39
N ASP A 98 13.84 1.69 6.70
CA ASP A 98 14.44 0.35 6.61
C ASP A 98 13.40 -0.70 6.17
N GLU A 99 13.82 -1.92 5.83
CA GLU A 99 12.89 -3.01 5.50
C GLU A 99 12.52 -3.90 6.71
N ALA A 100 12.81 -3.48 7.95
CA ALA A 100 12.45 -4.27 9.12
C ALA A 100 10.93 -4.32 9.31
N GLU A 101 10.38 -5.45 9.75
CA GLU A 101 8.94 -5.62 10.04
C GLU A 101 8.56 -4.96 11.38
N THR A 102 8.91 -3.69 11.52
CA THR A 102 8.65 -2.85 12.68
C THR A 102 8.33 -1.43 12.21
N VAL A 103 7.29 -0.84 12.79
CA VAL A 103 6.91 0.55 12.50
C VAL A 103 8.01 1.49 12.99
N SER A 104 8.44 2.41 12.14
CA SER A 104 9.36 3.49 12.49
C SER A 104 8.66 4.85 12.41
N GLU A 105 9.00 5.76 13.31
CA GLU A 105 8.56 7.17 13.22
C GLU A 105 9.15 7.91 12.01
N TYR A 106 10.19 7.34 11.40
CA TYR A 106 10.84 7.89 10.21
C TYR A 106 10.29 7.29 8.90
N ASP A 107 9.42 6.28 8.97
CA ASP A 107 8.76 5.75 7.78
C ASP A 107 7.85 6.83 7.17
N GLN A 108 7.92 7.00 5.85
CA GLN A 108 7.08 7.93 5.10
C GLN A 108 6.12 7.17 4.18
N SER A 109 5.14 7.87 3.63
CA SER A 109 4.15 7.30 2.69
C SER A 109 3.53 6.01 3.21
N PHE A 110 2.97 6.07 4.43
CA PHE A 110 2.53 4.91 5.19
C PHE A 110 1.03 4.91 5.49
N ILE A 111 0.51 3.72 5.76
CA ILE A 111 -0.88 3.47 6.16
C ILE A 111 -0.90 2.35 7.21
N SER A 112 -1.68 2.56 8.28
CA SER A 112 -2.15 1.51 9.19
C SER A 112 -3.66 1.34 9.05
N SER A 113 -4.13 0.14 8.71
CA SER A 113 -5.56 -0.14 8.49
C SER A 113 -6.02 -1.45 9.12
N ALA A 114 -7.33 -1.57 9.32
CA ALA A 114 -7.95 -2.79 9.84
C ALA A 114 -8.06 -3.88 8.77
N GLU A 115 -8.35 -3.47 7.52
CA GLU A 115 -8.46 -4.39 6.38
C GLU A 115 -7.74 -3.83 5.17
N LEU A 116 -7.32 -4.71 4.27
CA LEU A 116 -6.82 -4.38 2.94
C LEU A 116 -7.45 -5.30 1.91
N HIS A 117 -8.06 -4.74 0.87
CA HIS A 117 -8.56 -5.51 -0.26
C HIS A 117 -7.83 -5.10 -1.54
N ALA A 118 -7.38 -6.08 -2.32
CA ALA A 118 -6.68 -5.84 -3.58
C ALA A 118 -7.54 -6.23 -4.78
N TYR A 119 -7.53 -5.40 -5.82
CA TYR A 119 -8.27 -5.60 -7.05
C TYR A 119 -7.38 -5.37 -8.28
N SER A 120 -7.59 -6.12 -9.35
CA SER A 120 -7.03 -5.83 -10.67
C SER A 120 -8.05 -5.13 -11.56
N PHE A 121 -7.57 -4.36 -12.53
CA PHE A 121 -8.40 -3.70 -13.54
C PHE A 121 -8.65 -4.59 -14.76
#